data_AF-A0AAN7T5N5-F1
#
_entry.id   AF-A0AAN7T5N5-F1
#
_cell.length_a   1.000
_cell.length_b   1.000
_cell.length_c   1.000
_cell.angle_alpha   90.00
_cell.angle_beta   90.00
_cell.angle_gamma   90.00
#
_symmetry.space_group_name_H-M   'P 1'
#
loop_
_entity.id
_entity.type
_entity.pdbx_description
1 polymer ?
#
loop_
_entity_poly.entity_id
_entity_poly.type
_entity_poly.pdbx_seq_one_letter_code
_entity_poly.pdbx_strand_id
1 'polypeptide(L)'
;MAEIEEQRLANLRNKEKLLAELNLNSRVIKSAKAQTVKREDGLITKKRKIEVPAVPTRSSTRLQQASERPSYKEEPDDESRPGRTKNRSKAPAKVDVVVEEVQLQPAPDVDTIRDNWSKWEAVGPPPTRDEVGTFHFEDYLLFLPNKSPDEMMREGCFGGSYWRPLKSRRLGILIEEDWRELPAAWIQGLEVERYLTDPDYNADVNKYKVACGQSIEEWEASGWIMHEYDVRGWFQWYCRFFQGRRCPDDDRQVSRWRKCVGPTGRWKRMLLKAYLKQGVHDVFDDGEDEDTKEVSPVMHQTCHHWAYEIKQHDLDEAWA
;
A
#
# COMPACT_ATOMS: atom_id res chain seq x y z
N MET A 1 -29.16 12.76 11.77
CA MET A 1 -28.54 11.93 12.84
C MET A 1 -29.25 10.59 13.00
N ALA A 2 -30.59 10.55 13.14
CA ALA A 2 -31.35 9.30 13.27
C ALA A 2 -31.24 8.34 12.06
N GLU A 3 -31.25 8.86 10.83
CA GLU A 3 -31.20 8.06 9.60
C GLU A 3 -29.86 7.30 9.42
N ILE A 4 -28.76 7.87 9.91
CA ILE A 4 -27.42 7.24 9.87
C ILE A 4 -27.33 6.11 10.90
N GLU A 5 -27.99 6.27 12.05
CA GLU A 5 -28.07 5.23 13.09
C GLU A 5 -28.94 4.06 12.64
N GLU A 6 -30.05 4.32 11.94
CA GLU A 6 -30.90 3.30 11.35
C GLU A 6 -30.16 2.48 10.27
N GLN A 7 -29.40 3.15 9.39
CA GLN A 7 -28.56 2.47 8.40
C GLN A 7 -27.46 1.62 9.06
N ARG A 8 -26.85 2.10 10.15
CA ARG A 8 -25.88 1.31 10.93
C ARG A 8 -26.52 0.07 11.54
N LEU A 9 -27.72 0.20 12.10
CA LEU A 9 -28.45 -0.90 12.72
C LEU A 9 -28.90 -1.94 11.68
N ALA A 10 -29.33 -1.49 10.50
CA ALA A 10 -29.67 -2.36 9.37
C ALA A 10 -28.45 -3.16 8.90
N ASN A 11 -27.29 -2.51 8.76
CA ASN A 11 -26.04 -3.17 8.39
C ASN A 11 -25.56 -4.19 9.43
N LEU A 12 -25.73 -3.89 10.73
CA LEU A 12 -25.42 -4.83 11.82
C LEU A 12 -26.31 -6.08 11.75
N ARG A 13 -27.62 -5.90 11.59
CA ARG A 13 -28.56 -7.02 11.44
C ARG A 13 -28.28 -7.88 10.21
N ASN A 14 -27.89 -7.26 9.10
CA ASN A 14 -27.58 -8.00 7.88
C ASN A 14 -26.31 -8.85 8.04
N LYS A 15 -25.29 -8.32 8.74
CA LYS A 15 -24.09 -9.08 9.10
C LYS A 15 -24.39 -10.24 10.05
N GLU A 16 -25.26 -10.04 11.03
CA GLU A 16 -25.68 -11.11 11.95
C GLU A 16 -26.42 -12.23 11.23
N LYS A 17 -27.31 -11.90 10.27
CA LYS A 17 -27.97 -12.90 9.42
C LYS A 17 -26.97 -13.69 8.58
N LEU A 18 -26.00 -13.01 7.96
CA LEU A 18 -24.97 -13.66 7.15
C LEU A 18 -24.11 -14.63 7.99
N LEU A 19 -23.77 -14.23 9.23
CA LEU A 19 -23.03 -15.08 10.15
C LEU A 19 -23.83 -16.31 10.63
N ALA A 20 -25.16 -16.17 10.74
CA ALA A 20 -26.06 -17.26 11.04
C ALA A 20 -26.24 -18.23 9.84
N GLU A 21 -26.38 -17.70 8.62
CA GLU A 21 -26.46 -18.48 7.38
C GLU A 21 -25.17 -19.27 7.12
N LEU A 22 -24.01 -18.68 7.42
CA LEU A 22 -22.71 -19.33 7.29
C LEU A 22 -22.40 -20.34 8.42
N ASN A 23 -23.34 -20.56 9.35
CA ASN A 23 -23.27 -21.54 10.43
C ASN A 23 -21.93 -21.54 11.20
N LEU A 24 -21.35 -20.35 11.39
CA LEU A 24 -20.01 -20.16 12.00
C LEU A 24 -20.03 -20.09 13.54
N ASN A 25 -21.19 -20.27 14.17
CA ASN A 25 -21.30 -20.29 15.62
C ASN A 25 -21.50 -21.70 16.17
N SER A 26 -20.42 -22.48 16.23
CA SER A 26 -19.98 -23.28 17.40
C SER A 26 -19.01 -24.40 17.00
N ARG A 27 -17.71 -24.09 16.94
CA ARG A 27 -16.67 -25.07 17.24
C ARG A 27 -15.84 -24.56 18.42
N VAL A 28 -16.48 -24.56 19.59
CA VAL A 28 -15.76 -24.56 20.86
C VAL A 28 -14.98 -25.87 20.90
N ILE A 29 -13.66 -25.77 20.78
CA ILE A 29 -12.73 -26.87 21.00
C ILE A 29 -12.94 -27.38 22.44
N LYS A 30 -13.51 -28.58 22.58
CA LYS A 30 -13.64 -29.26 23.87
C LYS A 30 -12.25 -29.72 24.33
N SER A 31 -11.63 -28.95 25.23
CA SER A 31 -10.52 -29.45 26.03
C SER A 31 -11.03 -30.54 26.97
N ALA A 32 -10.46 -31.73 26.87
CA ALA A 32 -10.77 -32.87 27.74
C ALA A 32 -10.42 -32.54 29.20
N LYS A 33 -11.37 -32.81 30.12
CA LYS A 33 -11.14 -32.79 31.56
C LYS A 33 -10.48 -34.10 31.99
N ALA A 34 -9.31 -34.01 32.61
CA ALA A 34 -8.80 -35.05 33.51
C ALA A 34 -9.56 -34.96 34.85
N GLN A 35 -9.96 -36.11 35.39
CA GLN A 35 -10.65 -36.27 36.67
C GLN A 35 -9.64 -36.23 37.84
N THR A 36 -9.94 -35.48 38.90
CA THR A 36 -9.55 -35.85 40.28
C THR A 36 -10.39 -35.11 41.35
N VAL A 37 -11.25 -35.90 42.00
CA VAL A 37 -11.60 -35.98 43.45
C VAL A 37 -12.05 -34.74 44.25
N LYS A 38 -13.20 -34.94 44.93
CA LYS A 38 -13.94 -34.12 45.90
C LYS A 38 -13.12 -33.68 47.15
N ARG A 39 -13.47 -32.51 47.70
CA ARG A 39 -13.90 -32.34 49.11
C ARG A 39 -14.52 -30.96 49.39
N GLU A 40 -15.43 -30.96 50.35
CA GLU A 40 -16.41 -29.93 50.70
C GLU A 40 -15.86 -28.87 51.68
N ASP A 41 -16.64 -27.78 51.79
CA ASP A 41 -16.93 -26.95 52.97
C ASP A 41 -16.51 -25.47 52.98
N GLY A 42 -17.53 -24.63 53.26
CA GLY A 42 -17.43 -23.63 54.33
C GLY A 42 -17.33 -22.15 53.94
N LEU A 43 -18.43 -21.42 54.13
CA LEU A 43 -18.51 -19.95 54.21
C LEU A 43 -17.56 -19.36 55.28
N ILE A 44 -16.89 -18.23 55.00
CA ILE A 44 -16.61 -17.17 56.00
C ILE A 44 -16.72 -15.77 55.38
N THR A 45 -17.27 -14.85 56.18
CA THR A 45 -17.67 -13.48 55.89
C THR A 45 -16.62 -12.42 56.26
N LYS A 46 -16.65 -11.27 55.55
CA LYS A 46 -16.27 -9.88 55.92
C LYS A 46 -14.92 -9.62 56.65
N LYS A 47 -14.03 -8.80 56.04
CA LYS A 47 -13.78 -7.38 56.41
C LYS A 47 -12.53 -6.74 55.76
N ARG A 48 -12.74 -5.47 55.41
CA ARG A 48 -11.87 -4.26 55.47
C ARG A 48 -10.95 -3.87 54.29
N LYS A 49 -11.21 -2.61 53.93
CA LYS A 49 -10.71 -1.66 52.94
C LYS A 49 -9.31 -1.15 53.27
N ILE A 50 -8.44 -1.05 52.26
CA ILE A 50 -7.33 -0.10 52.19
C ILE A 50 -7.39 0.56 50.80
N GLU A 51 -7.35 1.89 50.78
CA GLU A 51 -7.48 2.78 49.62
C GLU A 51 -6.08 3.29 49.23
N VAL A 52 -5.64 3.08 47.98
CA VAL A 52 -4.51 3.76 47.31
C VAL A 52 -4.81 3.78 45.79
N PRO A 53 -4.51 4.87 45.05
CA PRO A 53 -5.28 5.26 43.85
C PRO A 53 -5.01 4.41 42.61
N ALA A 54 -6.06 4.23 41.80
CA ALA A 54 -6.04 3.50 40.54
C ALA A 54 -5.45 4.34 39.40
N VAL A 55 -4.31 3.90 38.87
CA VAL A 55 -3.86 4.21 37.51
C VAL A 55 -4.24 2.99 36.65
N PRO A 56 -4.96 3.14 35.53
CA PRO A 56 -5.35 1.99 34.71
C PRO A 56 -4.15 1.44 33.93
N THR A 57 -3.56 0.36 34.43
CA THR A 57 -2.69 -0.56 33.66
C THR A 57 -3.56 -1.46 32.79
N ARG A 58 -3.71 -1.09 31.50
CA ARG A 58 -4.08 -2.03 30.45
C ARG A 58 -3.10 -1.91 29.29
N SER A 59 -1.88 -2.34 29.54
CA SER A 59 -0.86 -2.52 28.52
C SER A 59 -1.22 -3.77 27.72
N SER A 60 -1.77 -3.60 26.51
CA SER A 60 -2.06 -4.71 25.61
C SER A 60 -0.76 -5.30 25.06
N THR A 61 -0.73 -6.63 25.01
CA THR A 61 0.31 -7.57 24.56
C THR A 61 0.71 -7.45 23.08
N ARG A 62 0.75 -6.23 22.52
CA ARG A 62 1.01 -5.96 21.10
C ARG A 62 2.38 -5.32 20.82
N LEU A 63 3.14 -5.00 21.86
CA LEU A 63 4.46 -4.34 21.75
C LEU A 63 5.66 -5.27 22.04
N GLN A 64 5.47 -6.59 22.07
CA GLN A 64 6.57 -7.55 22.26
C GLN A 64 6.96 -8.34 21.00
N GLN A 65 6.45 -7.97 19.82
CA GLN A 65 6.89 -8.51 18.53
C GLN A 65 7.00 -7.41 17.46
N ALA A 66 7.57 -6.26 17.83
CA ALA A 66 8.15 -5.36 16.84
C ALA A 66 9.61 -5.79 16.65
N SER A 67 9.88 -6.54 15.58
CA SER A 67 11.24 -6.68 15.08
C SER A 67 11.78 -5.29 14.75
N GLU A 68 12.94 -4.98 15.32
CA GLU A 68 13.64 -3.72 15.15
C GLU A 68 13.87 -3.43 13.66
N ARG A 69 13.60 -2.19 13.25
CA ARG A 69 13.91 -1.69 11.91
C ARG A 69 15.44 -1.66 11.75
N PRO A 70 16.02 -2.12 10.63
CA PRO A 70 17.45 -1.95 10.41
C PRO A 70 17.78 -0.47 10.17
N SER A 71 18.66 0.06 11.00
CA SER A 71 19.38 1.32 10.78
C SER A 71 20.70 0.99 10.08
N TYR A 72 20.93 1.54 8.89
CA TYR A 72 22.16 1.34 8.11
C TYR A 72 23.29 2.22 8.65
N LYS A 73 24.46 1.63 8.90
CA LYS A 73 25.78 2.29 8.97
C LYS A 73 26.82 1.38 8.33
N GLU A 74 27.69 2.00 7.54
CA GLU A 74 28.80 1.46 6.76
C GLU A 74 29.89 0.77 7.61
N GLU A 75 30.38 -0.39 7.12
CA GLU A 75 31.78 -0.94 7.01
C GLU A 75 32.81 -0.82 8.18
N PRO A 76 33.95 -1.56 8.24
CA PRO A 76 34.49 -2.67 7.41
C PRO A 76 35.02 -3.91 8.22
N ASP A 77 35.53 -4.90 7.48
CA ASP A 77 36.40 -6.08 7.77
C ASP A 77 37.06 -6.25 9.16
N ASP A 78 37.07 -7.49 9.72
CA ASP A 78 38.28 -8.25 10.11
C ASP A 78 37.93 -9.67 10.70
N GLU A 79 38.90 -10.57 10.57
CA GLU A 79 38.95 -11.99 10.88
C GLU A 79 38.66 -12.41 12.34
N SER A 80 38.52 -13.74 12.48
CA SER A 80 38.99 -14.60 13.59
C SER A 80 37.95 -15.20 14.56
N ARG A 81 37.74 -16.51 14.35
CA ARG A 81 37.28 -17.53 15.32
C ARG A 81 38.29 -17.65 16.48
N PRO A 82 37.92 -18.11 17.71
CA PRO A 82 37.61 -19.54 17.90
C PRO A 82 36.68 -19.90 19.09
N GLY A 83 36.33 -21.19 19.20
CA GLY A 83 35.85 -21.77 20.47
C GLY A 83 34.73 -22.81 20.34
N ARG A 84 35.10 -24.10 20.31
CA ARG A 84 34.22 -25.28 20.22
C ARG A 84 33.95 -25.86 21.61
N THR A 85 32.70 -26.20 21.91
CA THR A 85 32.37 -27.21 22.94
C THR A 85 31.39 -28.23 22.38
N LYS A 86 31.83 -29.50 22.42
CA LYS A 86 31.07 -30.69 22.01
C LYS A 86 30.02 -31.01 23.07
N ASN A 87 28.80 -31.33 22.66
CA ASN A 87 27.96 -32.28 23.39
C ASN A 87 27.36 -33.29 22.42
N ARG A 88 27.44 -34.56 22.82
CA ARG A 88 27.12 -35.75 22.03
C ARG A 88 25.70 -36.21 22.37
N SER A 89 25.07 -36.87 21.39
CA SER A 89 23.92 -37.77 21.45
C SER A 89 22.51 -37.21 21.70
N LYS A 90 21.67 -37.22 20.65
CA LYS A 90 20.62 -38.24 20.42
C LYS A 90 20.09 -38.11 18.99
N ALA A 91 20.00 -39.22 18.27
CA ALA A 91 19.39 -39.28 16.94
C ALA A 91 17.86 -39.07 17.06
N PRO A 92 17.23 -38.21 16.25
CA PRO A 92 15.79 -38.13 16.22
C PRO A 92 15.22 -39.27 15.36
N ALA A 93 14.13 -39.85 15.84
CA ALA A 93 13.34 -40.86 15.15
C ALA A 93 12.81 -40.32 13.82
N LYS A 94 12.76 -41.19 12.81
CA LYS A 94 12.06 -40.93 11.54
C LYS A 94 10.59 -40.66 11.86
N VAL A 95 10.17 -39.42 11.68
CA VAL A 95 8.76 -39.05 11.61
C VAL A 95 8.46 -39.00 10.11
N ASP A 96 7.64 -39.93 9.64
CA ASP A 96 7.09 -39.86 8.29
C ASP A 96 6.23 -38.59 8.21
N VAL A 97 6.79 -37.56 7.58
CA VAL A 97 6.05 -36.37 7.19
C VAL A 97 5.21 -36.80 6.01
N VAL A 98 3.92 -37.06 6.27
CA VAL A 98 2.91 -37.04 5.21
C VAL A 98 2.88 -35.61 4.71
N VAL A 99 3.56 -35.38 3.58
CA VAL A 99 3.41 -34.17 2.79
C VAL A 99 2.01 -34.26 2.21
N GLU A 100 1.05 -33.64 2.90
CA GLU A 100 -0.24 -33.35 2.30
C GLU A 100 0.07 -32.39 1.15
N GLU A 101 -0.02 -32.90 -0.08
CA GLU A 101 0.05 -32.11 -1.30
C GLU A 101 -0.96 -30.97 -1.15
N VAL A 102 -0.44 -29.78 -0.85
CA VAL A 102 -1.20 -28.56 -1.06
C VAL A 102 -1.49 -28.56 -2.56
N GLN A 103 -2.73 -28.87 -2.90
CA GLN A 103 -3.23 -28.77 -4.26
C GLN A 103 -2.86 -27.39 -4.78
N LEU A 104 -1.86 -27.39 -5.67
CA LEU A 104 -1.48 -26.23 -6.47
C LEU A 104 -2.79 -25.79 -7.12
N GLN A 105 -3.26 -24.60 -6.77
CA GLN A 105 -4.31 -23.99 -7.57
C GLN A 105 -3.82 -24.00 -9.02
N PRO A 106 -4.67 -24.36 -9.99
CA PRO A 106 -4.26 -24.36 -11.39
C PRO A 106 -3.62 -23.00 -11.65
N ALA A 107 -2.39 -23.03 -12.21
CA ALA A 107 -1.70 -21.81 -12.59
C ALA A 107 -2.74 -20.94 -13.31
N PRO A 108 -2.93 -19.68 -12.90
CA PRO A 108 -3.84 -18.81 -13.63
C PRO A 108 -3.37 -18.87 -15.09
N ASP A 109 -4.28 -19.15 -16.01
CA ASP A 109 -3.93 -19.35 -17.42
C ASP A 109 -3.23 -18.08 -17.92
N VAL A 110 -1.90 -18.15 -17.94
CA VAL A 110 -1.05 -16.97 -18.04
C VAL A 110 -1.21 -16.34 -19.42
N ASP A 111 -1.48 -17.17 -20.42
CA ASP A 111 -1.69 -16.76 -21.80
C ASP A 111 -3.00 -15.99 -21.94
N THR A 112 -4.09 -16.41 -21.29
CA THR A 112 -5.33 -15.61 -21.29
C THR A 112 -5.19 -14.31 -20.51
N ILE A 113 -4.44 -14.32 -19.40
CA ILE A 113 -4.14 -13.10 -18.66
C ILE A 113 -3.34 -12.12 -19.53
N ARG A 114 -2.27 -12.57 -20.20
CA ARG A 114 -1.48 -11.74 -21.13
C ARG A 114 -2.32 -11.19 -22.27
N ASP A 115 -3.17 -12.03 -22.85
CA ASP A 115 -4.08 -11.64 -23.92
C ASP A 115 -5.07 -10.56 -23.48
N ASN A 116 -5.55 -10.63 -22.24
CA ASN A 116 -6.49 -9.65 -21.69
C ASN A 116 -5.84 -8.32 -21.32
N TRP A 117 -4.52 -8.27 -21.10
CA TRP A 117 -3.84 -7.02 -20.72
C TRP A 117 -3.94 -5.94 -21.78
N SER A 118 -3.85 -6.32 -23.05
CA SER A 118 -3.84 -5.37 -24.18
C SER A 118 -5.20 -5.26 -24.87
N LYS A 119 -6.16 -6.14 -24.54
CA LYS A 119 -7.51 -6.16 -25.11
C LYS A 119 -8.48 -5.40 -24.21
N TRP A 120 -8.41 -4.09 -24.25
CA TRP A 120 -9.41 -3.21 -23.63
C TRP A 120 -9.77 -2.07 -24.58
N GLU A 121 -10.98 -1.54 -24.42
CA GLU A 121 -11.48 -0.41 -25.21
C GLU A 121 -11.68 0.80 -24.31
N ALA A 122 -11.48 1.99 -24.86
CA ALA A 122 -11.79 3.24 -24.18
C ALA A 122 -13.31 3.44 -24.17
N VAL A 123 -13.93 3.26 -23.00
CA VAL A 123 -15.38 3.41 -22.81
C VAL A 123 -15.70 4.75 -22.14
N GLY A 124 -14.83 5.19 -21.23
CA GLY A 124 -14.99 6.43 -20.50
C GLY A 124 -14.64 7.67 -21.34
N PRO A 125 -15.30 8.81 -21.10
CA PRO A 125 -14.95 10.06 -21.75
C PRO A 125 -13.52 10.50 -21.36
N PRO A 126 -12.84 11.27 -22.22
CA PRO A 126 -11.55 11.85 -21.87
C PRO A 126 -11.69 12.81 -20.68
N PRO A 127 -10.68 12.90 -19.80
CA PRO A 127 -10.73 13.82 -18.67
C PRO A 127 -10.72 15.27 -19.14
N THR A 128 -11.39 16.14 -18.37
CA THR A 128 -11.29 17.59 -18.53
C THR A 128 -10.29 18.14 -17.51
N ARG A 129 -9.59 19.23 -17.84
CA ARG A 129 -8.64 19.89 -16.93
C ARG A 129 -9.16 21.27 -16.58
N ASP A 130 -9.21 21.60 -15.29
CA ASP A 130 -9.61 22.93 -14.82
C ASP A 130 -8.44 23.94 -14.86
N GLU A 131 -8.75 25.20 -14.55
CA GLU A 131 -7.77 26.30 -14.51
C GLU A 131 -6.68 26.10 -13.45
N VAL A 132 -6.95 25.30 -12.42
CA VAL A 132 -6.01 24.97 -11.33
C VAL A 132 -5.14 23.76 -11.70
N GLY A 133 -5.40 23.15 -12.86
CA GLY A 133 -4.66 22.02 -13.40
C GLY A 133 -5.15 20.65 -12.91
N THR A 134 -6.28 20.58 -12.21
CA THR A 134 -6.91 19.34 -11.73
C THR A 134 -7.69 18.66 -12.84
N PHE A 135 -7.56 17.34 -12.94
CA PHE A 135 -8.29 16.51 -13.88
C PHE A 135 -9.62 16.04 -13.28
N HIS A 136 -10.68 16.15 -14.06
CA HIS A 136 -12.03 15.73 -13.71
C HIS A 136 -12.50 14.60 -14.62
N PHE A 137 -13.06 13.56 -14.01
CA PHE A 137 -13.62 12.39 -14.69
C PHE A 137 -15.11 12.32 -14.38
N GLU A 138 -15.96 12.31 -15.42
CA GLU A 138 -17.43 12.33 -15.26
C GLU A 138 -17.95 11.15 -14.42
N ASP A 139 -17.37 9.96 -14.61
CA ASP A 139 -17.76 8.74 -13.90
C ASP A 139 -17.26 8.73 -12.44
N TYR A 140 -16.23 9.53 -12.12
CA TYR A 140 -15.50 9.49 -10.85
C TYR A 140 -15.24 10.90 -10.29
N LEU A 141 -16.32 11.59 -9.90
CA LEU A 141 -16.29 12.98 -9.42
C LEU A 141 -15.38 13.24 -8.21
N LEU A 142 -15.04 12.21 -7.42
CA LEU A 142 -14.15 12.32 -6.26
C LEU A 142 -12.70 11.96 -6.55
N PHE A 143 -12.39 11.54 -7.78
CA PHE A 143 -11.04 11.25 -8.24
C PHE A 143 -10.51 12.48 -8.97
N LEU A 144 -9.68 13.26 -8.27
CA LEU A 144 -9.23 14.59 -8.69
C LEU A 144 -7.70 14.68 -8.69
N PRO A 145 -6.99 13.85 -9.48
CA PRO A 145 -5.55 14.00 -9.65
C PRO A 145 -5.25 15.30 -10.40
N ASN A 146 -4.08 15.90 -10.21
CA ASN A 146 -3.67 17.11 -10.91
C ASN A 146 -2.40 16.92 -11.77
N LYS A 147 -2.00 15.66 -11.96
CA LYS A 147 -0.95 15.25 -12.89
C LYS A 147 -1.46 14.16 -13.82
N SER A 148 -1.23 14.33 -15.10
CA SER A 148 -1.45 13.29 -16.10
C SER A 148 -0.33 12.24 -16.06
N PRO A 149 -0.56 11.02 -16.58
CA PRO A 149 0.51 10.04 -16.72
C PRO A 149 1.71 10.55 -17.53
N ASP A 150 1.44 11.35 -18.58
CA ASP A 150 2.47 11.99 -19.41
C ASP A 150 3.35 12.95 -18.58
N GLU A 151 2.73 13.86 -17.85
CA GLU A 151 3.45 14.79 -16.95
C GLU A 151 4.27 14.02 -15.89
N MET A 152 3.70 12.98 -15.28
CA MET A 152 4.41 12.17 -14.29
C MET A 152 5.68 11.52 -14.86
N MET A 153 5.61 10.98 -16.08
CA MET A 153 6.76 10.34 -16.73
C MET A 153 7.82 11.37 -17.11
N ARG A 154 7.43 12.52 -17.68
CA ARG A 154 8.36 13.58 -18.11
C ARG A 154 9.06 14.27 -16.95
N GLU A 155 8.33 14.53 -15.87
CA GLU A 155 8.91 15.10 -14.64
C GLU A 155 9.79 14.10 -13.89
N GLY A 156 9.62 12.80 -14.16
CA GLY A 156 10.35 11.73 -13.49
C GLY A 156 9.58 11.16 -12.31
N CYS A 157 9.19 9.89 -12.45
CA CYS A 157 8.53 9.10 -11.41
C CYS A 157 9.15 7.72 -11.30
N PHE A 158 9.03 7.11 -10.11
CA PHE A 158 9.44 5.75 -9.81
C PHE A 158 10.91 5.44 -10.16
N GLY A 159 11.78 6.44 -10.11
CA GLY A 159 13.20 6.32 -10.38
C GLY A 159 13.54 5.86 -11.80
N GLY A 160 12.65 6.09 -12.77
CA GLY A 160 12.89 5.69 -14.16
C GLY A 160 12.73 4.19 -14.45
N SER A 161 12.36 3.40 -13.44
CA SER A 161 12.45 1.94 -13.49
C SER A 161 11.09 1.24 -13.48
N TYR A 162 9.97 1.97 -13.65
CA TYR A 162 8.63 1.39 -13.45
C TYR A 162 8.30 0.31 -14.49
N TRP A 163 8.73 0.50 -15.73
CA TRP A 163 8.49 -0.39 -16.87
C TRP A 163 9.69 -1.30 -17.20
N ARG A 164 10.65 -1.42 -16.28
CA ARG A 164 11.76 -2.37 -16.43
C ARG A 164 11.26 -3.82 -16.58
N PRO A 165 12.06 -4.72 -17.17
CA PRO A 165 11.76 -6.15 -17.17
C PRO A 165 11.49 -6.65 -15.75
N LEU A 166 10.31 -7.21 -15.54
CA LEU A 166 9.82 -7.62 -14.22
C LEU A 166 9.51 -9.11 -14.21
N LYS A 167 10.17 -9.86 -13.33
CA LYS A 167 9.82 -11.25 -13.06
C LYS A 167 8.79 -11.33 -11.94
N SER A 168 7.52 -11.53 -12.29
CA SER A 168 6.43 -11.71 -11.32
C SER A 168 6.59 -13.05 -10.59
N ARG A 169 6.64 -13.02 -9.25
CA ARG A 169 6.70 -14.25 -8.45
C ARG A 169 5.37 -14.97 -8.42
N ARG A 170 4.26 -14.23 -8.51
CA ARG A 170 2.91 -14.78 -8.47
C ARG A 170 2.50 -15.45 -9.77
N LEU A 171 2.87 -14.87 -10.92
CA LEU A 171 2.56 -15.43 -12.23
C LEU A 171 3.67 -16.34 -12.77
N GLY A 172 4.90 -16.22 -12.26
CA GLY A 172 6.03 -17.01 -12.72
C GLY A 172 6.56 -16.62 -14.10
N ILE A 173 6.18 -15.45 -14.62
CA ILE A 173 6.58 -14.95 -15.95
C ILE A 173 7.44 -13.68 -15.89
N LEU A 174 8.15 -13.45 -16.99
CA LEU A 174 8.83 -12.21 -17.29
C LEU A 174 7.85 -11.28 -18.04
N ILE A 175 7.60 -10.10 -17.47
CA ILE A 175 6.83 -9.03 -18.06
C ILE A 175 7.83 -8.01 -18.62
N GLU A 176 7.77 -7.80 -19.93
CA GLU A 176 8.67 -6.92 -20.67
C GLU A 176 7.91 -6.23 -21.82
N GLU A 177 8.44 -5.08 -22.25
CA GLU A 177 7.91 -4.27 -23.36
C GLU A 177 6.45 -3.79 -23.24
N ASP A 178 5.81 -3.97 -22.08
CA ASP A 178 4.42 -3.55 -21.86
C ASP A 178 4.24 -2.03 -21.84
N TRP A 179 5.32 -1.25 -21.69
CA TRP A 179 5.31 0.20 -21.91
C TRP A 179 4.94 0.61 -23.34
N ARG A 180 5.07 -0.29 -24.33
CA ARG A 180 4.67 -0.03 -25.72
C ARG A 180 3.17 0.23 -25.88
N GLU A 181 2.36 -0.12 -24.88
CA GLU A 181 0.93 0.19 -24.85
C GLU A 181 0.63 1.68 -24.61
N LEU A 182 1.62 2.43 -24.10
CA LEU A 182 1.46 3.85 -23.83
C LEU A 182 1.29 4.63 -25.14
N PRO A 183 0.45 5.68 -25.17
CA PRO A 183 0.31 6.54 -26.33
C PRO A 183 1.65 7.05 -26.85
N ALA A 184 1.87 6.95 -28.17
CA ALA A 184 3.11 7.41 -28.80
C ALA A 184 3.42 8.90 -28.49
N ALA A 185 2.39 9.73 -28.33
CA ALA A 185 2.52 11.13 -27.95
C ALA A 185 3.16 11.33 -26.55
N TRP A 186 2.91 10.41 -25.60
CA TRP A 186 3.51 10.49 -24.26
C TRP A 186 4.99 10.11 -24.28
N ILE A 187 5.36 9.17 -25.15
CA ILE A 187 6.74 8.70 -25.28
C ILE A 187 7.57 9.61 -26.21
N GLN A 188 6.92 10.41 -27.07
CA GLN A 188 7.62 11.28 -28.02
C GLN A 188 8.54 12.27 -27.28
N GLY A 189 9.83 12.19 -27.61
CA GLY A 189 10.89 13.02 -27.02
C GLY A 189 11.31 12.60 -25.60
N LEU A 190 10.77 11.51 -25.05
CA LEU A 190 11.19 10.96 -23.76
C LEU A 190 12.34 9.97 -23.96
N GLU A 191 13.37 10.07 -23.11
CA GLU A 191 14.44 9.08 -23.05
C GLU A 191 13.92 7.82 -22.32
N VAL A 192 13.33 6.90 -23.10
CA VAL A 192 12.64 5.69 -22.58
C VAL A 192 13.53 4.88 -21.64
N GLU A 193 14.79 4.69 -21.99
CA GLU A 193 15.73 3.89 -21.19
C GLU A 193 15.96 4.49 -19.81
N ARG A 194 15.98 5.81 -19.70
CA ARG A 194 16.22 6.53 -18.45
C ARG A 194 14.96 6.75 -17.62
N TYR A 195 13.82 7.02 -18.27
CA TYR A 195 12.60 7.44 -17.58
C TYR A 195 11.57 6.32 -17.39
N LEU A 196 11.67 5.21 -18.14
CA LEU A 196 10.69 4.13 -18.09
C LEU A 196 11.32 2.76 -17.79
N THR A 197 12.42 2.41 -18.44
CA THR A 197 12.93 1.03 -18.46
C THR A 197 14.29 0.85 -17.80
N ASP A 198 14.75 1.79 -16.97
CA ASP A 198 16.01 1.65 -16.24
C ASP A 198 15.93 0.37 -15.38
N PRO A 199 16.89 -0.57 -15.48
CA PRO A 199 16.86 -1.77 -14.67
C PRO A 199 16.90 -1.49 -13.17
N ASP A 200 17.55 -0.39 -12.76
CA ASP A 200 17.74 -0.02 -11.38
C ASP A 200 16.99 1.28 -11.05
N TYR A 201 16.51 1.38 -9.81
CA TYR A 201 15.82 2.60 -9.38
C TYR A 201 16.83 3.74 -9.22
N ASN A 202 16.66 4.81 -9.99
CA ASN A 202 17.51 6.00 -9.90
C ASN A 202 16.77 7.20 -9.30
N ALA A 203 17.13 7.58 -8.07
CA ALA A 203 16.54 8.73 -7.38
C ALA A 203 16.75 10.05 -8.15
N ASP A 204 17.82 10.21 -8.92
CA ASP A 204 18.12 11.44 -9.66
C ASP A 204 17.20 11.65 -10.86
N VAL A 205 16.50 10.60 -11.30
CA VAL A 205 15.49 10.72 -12.37
C VAL A 205 14.22 11.36 -11.83
N ASN A 206 13.89 11.13 -10.55
CA ASN A 206 12.68 11.67 -9.95
C ASN A 206 12.65 13.21 -9.94
N LYS A 207 11.45 13.79 -9.99
CA LYS A 207 11.23 15.25 -9.88
C LYS A 207 11.95 15.85 -8.67
N TYR A 208 11.77 15.23 -7.50
CA TYR A 208 12.31 15.71 -6.22
C TYR A 208 13.64 15.04 -5.81
N LYS A 209 14.33 14.37 -6.75
CA LYS A 209 15.68 13.79 -6.54
C LYS A 209 15.85 12.88 -5.33
N VAL A 210 14.78 12.21 -4.90
CA VAL A 210 14.79 11.31 -3.74
C VAL A 210 14.11 9.98 -4.05
N ALA A 211 14.62 8.91 -3.46
CA ALA A 211 13.97 7.61 -3.49
C ALA A 211 12.77 7.57 -2.54
N CYS A 212 11.64 7.07 -3.03
CA CYS A 212 10.48 6.80 -2.18
C CYS A 212 9.57 5.71 -2.76
N GLY A 213 8.68 5.21 -1.91
CA GLY A 213 7.74 4.16 -2.26
C GLY A 213 8.26 2.75 -1.94
N GLN A 214 7.39 1.78 -2.21
CA GLN A 214 7.70 0.35 -2.12
C GLN A 214 8.00 -0.17 -3.53
N SER A 215 8.82 -1.21 -3.64
CA SER A 215 9.13 -1.84 -4.92
C SER A 215 7.91 -2.59 -5.48
N ILE A 216 7.89 -2.85 -6.79
CA ILE A 216 6.79 -3.60 -7.41
C ILE A 216 6.67 -5.03 -6.87
N GLU A 217 7.79 -5.65 -6.47
CA GLU A 217 7.81 -6.94 -5.79
C GLU A 217 7.19 -6.88 -4.40
N GLU A 218 7.38 -5.80 -3.66
CA GLU A 218 6.74 -5.58 -2.35
C GLU A 218 5.23 -5.34 -2.50
N TRP A 219 4.82 -4.66 -3.57
CA TRP A 219 3.40 -4.48 -3.91
C TRP A 219 2.75 -5.82 -4.28
N GLU A 220 3.45 -6.66 -5.05
CA GLU A 220 3.02 -8.02 -5.38
C GLU A 220 2.87 -8.86 -4.10
N ALA A 221 3.90 -8.86 -3.24
CA ALA A 221 3.90 -9.59 -1.97
C ALA A 221 2.81 -9.13 -0.99
N SER A 222 2.48 -7.83 -1.01
CA SER A 222 1.39 -7.25 -0.20
C SER A 222 0.00 -7.52 -0.78
N GLY A 223 -0.10 -8.14 -1.96
CA GLY A 223 -1.37 -8.39 -2.66
C GLY A 223 -2.03 -7.12 -3.19
N TRP A 224 -1.25 -6.08 -3.48
CA TRP A 224 -1.77 -4.79 -3.95
C TRP A 224 -1.99 -4.75 -5.46
N ILE A 225 -1.42 -5.71 -6.19
CA ILE A 225 -1.48 -5.84 -7.65
C ILE A 225 -2.56 -6.87 -8.03
N MET A 226 -3.53 -6.42 -8.82
CA MET A 226 -4.56 -7.28 -9.42
C MET A 226 -4.13 -7.68 -10.82
N HIS A 227 -3.46 -8.83 -10.93
CA HIS A 227 -2.79 -9.29 -12.15
C HIS A 227 -3.75 -9.59 -13.31
N GLU A 228 -5.04 -9.79 -13.00
CA GLU A 228 -6.11 -9.92 -13.98
C GLU A 228 -6.32 -8.62 -14.79
N TYR A 229 -6.11 -7.46 -14.16
CA TYR A 229 -6.33 -6.16 -14.79
C TYR A 229 -5.02 -5.46 -15.14
N ASP A 230 -4.13 -5.27 -14.15
CA ASP A 230 -2.89 -4.50 -14.29
C ASP A 230 -1.76 -5.17 -13.52
N VAL A 231 -0.81 -5.73 -14.26
CA VAL A 231 0.33 -6.45 -13.66
C VAL A 231 1.36 -5.58 -13.00
N ARG A 232 1.44 -4.31 -13.36
CA ARG A 232 2.29 -3.34 -12.65
C ARG A 232 1.55 -2.59 -11.55
N GLY A 233 0.24 -2.79 -11.44
CA GLY A 233 -0.59 -2.19 -10.40
C GLY A 233 -0.94 -0.73 -10.68
N TRP A 234 -0.68 0.15 -9.71
CA TRP A 234 -1.28 1.50 -9.66
C TRP A 234 -1.03 2.37 -10.89
N PHE A 235 0.22 2.53 -11.32
CA PHE A 235 0.51 3.50 -12.36
C PHE A 235 0.10 2.99 -13.75
N GLN A 236 0.23 1.68 -14.01
CA GLN A 236 -0.36 1.06 -15.21
C GLN A 236 -1.89 1.20 -15.23
N TRP A 237 -2.57 0.92 -14.11
CA TRP A 237 -4.00 1.18 -13.97
C TRP A 237 -4.33 2.64 -14.30
N TYR A 238 -3.57 3.59 -13.75
CA TYR A 238 -3.80 5.01 -13.97
C TYR A 238 -3.60 5.41 -15.44
N CYS A 239 -2.56 4.90 -16.10
CA CYS A 239 -2.33 5.13 -17.53
C CYS A 239 -3.52 4.69 -18.39
N ARG A 240 -4.09 3.52 -18.11
CA ARG A 240 -5.23 2.97 -18.86
C ARG A 240 -6.54 3.65 -18.50
N PHE A 241 -6.76 3.93 -17.21
CA PHE A 241 -7.92 4.68 -16.72
C PHE A 241 -8.00 6.08 -17.33
N PHE A 242 -6.86 6.77 -17.42
CA PHE A 242 -6.74 8.10 -18.04
C PHE A 242 -7.06 8.08 -19.54
N GLN A 243 -6.75 6.97 -20.24
CA GLN A 243 -7.10 6.74 -21.63
C GLN A 243 -8.57 6.32 -21.85
N GLY A 244 -9.38 6.23 -20.79
CA GLY A 244 -10.80 5.89 -20.86
C GLY A 244 -11.12 4.42 -20.58
N ARG A 245 -10.16 3.58 -20.19
CA ARG A 245 -10.48 2.22 -19.73
C ARG A 245 -11.32 2.30 -18.45
N ARG A 246 -12.34 1.46 -18.35
CA ARG A 246 -13.08 1.22 -17.10
C ARG A 246 -13.08 -0.27 -16.76
N CYS A 247 -12.84 -0.61 -15.51
CA CYS A 247 -12.76 -2.00 -15.07
C CYS A 247 -13.24 -2.18 -13.61
N PRO A 248 -13.53 -3.42 -13.18
CA PRO A 248 -13.96 -3.69 -11.81
C PRO A 248 -12.99 -3.25 -10.70
N ASP A 249 -11.72 -3.00 -11.01
CA ASP A 249 -10.71 -2.55 -10.03
C ASP A 249 -10.72 -1.04 -9.78
N ASP A 250 -11.46 -0.26 -10.57
CA ASP A 250 -11.43 1.20 -10.56
C ASP A 250 -11.80 1.77 -9.18
N ASP A 251 -12.89 1.29 -8.57
CA ASP A 251 -13.34 1.75 -7.24
C ASP A 251 -12.28 1.52 -6.16
N ARG A 252 -11.57 0.39 -6.23
CA ARG A 252 -10.49 0.06 -5.29
C ARG A 252 -9.34 1.04 -5.46
N GLN A 253 -8.95 1.31 -6.70
CA GLN A 253 -7.81 2.16 -7.03
C GLN A 253 -8.09 3.63 -6.70
N VAL A 254 -9.28 4.14 -7.04
CA VAL A 254 -9.76 5.47 -6.63
C VAL A 254 -9.83 5.59 -5.11
N SER A 255 -10.28 4.55 -4.40
CA SER A 255 -10.28 4.53 -2.93
C SER A 255 -8.88 4.63 -2.34
N ARG A 256 -7.88 3.97 -2.95
CA ARG A 256 -6.48 4.04 -2.52
C ARG A 256 -5.90 5.44 -2.75
N TRP A 257 -6.11 5.99 -3.93
CA TRP A 257 -5.72 7.37 -4.25
C TRP A 257 -6.28 8.35 -3.22
N ARG A 258 -7.59 8.25 -2.93
CA ARG A 258 -8.26 9.13 -1.96
C ARG A 258 -7.65 9.04 -0.57
N LYS A 259 -7.27 7.83 -0.13
CA LYS A 259 -6.61 7.59 1.16
C LYS A 259 -5.16 8.07 1.18
N CYS A 260 -4.48 8.12 0.04
CA CYS A 260 -3.10 8.60 -0.06
C CYS A 260 -3.06 10.12 -0.18
N VAL A 261 -3.70 10.69 -1.21
CA VAL A 261 -3.54 12.10 -1.62
C VAL A 261 -4.84 12.84 -1.89
N GLY A 262 -6.00 12.19 -1.77
CA GLY A 262 -7.30 12.90 -1.85
C GLY A 262 -7.49 13.92 -0.71
N PRO A 263 -8.68 14.55 -0.61
CA PRO A 263 -8.94 15.62 0.36
C PRO A 263 -8.61 15.27 1.82
N THR A 264 -8.82 14.01 2.21
CA THR A 264 -8.48 13.49 3.54
C THR A 264 -7.28 12.54 3.55
N GLY A 265 -6.50 12.55 2.46
CA GLY A 265 -5.39 11.64 2.21
C GLY A 265 -4.27 11.81 3.23
N ARG A 266 -3.67 10.68 3.62
CA ARG A 266 -2.59 10.64 4.61
C ARG A 266 -1.41 11.50 4.20
N TRP A 267 -0.90 11.31 2.99
CA TRP A 267 0.32 11.95 2.51
C TRP A 267 0.10 13.43 2.24
N LYS A 268 -1.00 13.80 1.57
CA LYS A 268 -1.41 15.21 1.39
C LYS A 268 -1.47 15.95 2.73
N ARG A 269 -2.19 15.39 3.72
CA ARG A 269 -2.31 16.03 5.05
C ARG A 269 -1.00 16.10 5.82
N MET A 270 -0.17 15.06 5.72
CA MET A 270 1.15 15.11 6.35
C MET A 270 2.02 16.19 5.70
N LEU A 271 1.95 16.34 4.37
CA LEU A 271 2.72 17.33 3.61
C LEU A 271 2.28 18.74 3.98
N LEU A 272 0.98 19.03 3.97
CA LEU A 272 0.43 20.31 4.41
C LEU A 272 0.88 20.66 5.85
N LYS A 273 0.84 19.69 6.77
CA LYS A 273 1.36 19.90 8.14
C LYS A 273 2.86 20.23 8.18
N ALA A 274 3.65 19.69 7.25
CA ALA A 274 5.07 20.00 7.16
C ALA A 274 5.28 21.45 6.70
N TYR A 275 4.48 21.93 5.74
CA TYR A 275 4.45 23.34 5.32
C TYR A 275 4.08 24.28 6.48
N LEU A 276 2.96 24.00 7.16
CA LEU A 276 2.50 24.77 8.32
C LEU A 276 3.56 24.83 9.42
N LYS A 277 4.22 23.71 9.71
CA LYS A 277 5.26 23.64 10.75
C LYS A 277 6.50 24.47 10.40
N GLN A 278 6.82 24.58 9.11
CA GLN A 278 7.97 25.37 8.64
C GLN A 278 7.63 26.85 8.42
N GLY A 279 6.36 27.23 8.55
CA GLY A 279 5.90 28.61 8.32
C GLY A 279 6.00 29.02 6.85
N VAL A 280 5.92 28.06 5.93
CA VAL A 280 5.95 28.32 4.49
C VAL A 280 4.53 28.62 4.02
N HIS A 281 4.37 29.77 3.35
CA HIS A 281 3.09 30.24 2.84
C HIS A 281 2.97 30.13 1.32
N ASP A 282 4.10 29.98 0.60
CA ASP A 282 4.12 29.97 -0.85
C ASP A 282 4.65 28.63 -1.38
N VAL A 283 4.00 28.09 -2.41
CA VAL A 283 4.47 26.96 -3.21
C VAL A 283 4.65 27.44 -4.65
N PHE A 284 5.89 27.46 -5.12
CA PHE A 284 6.19 27.74 -6.52
C PHE A 284 6.00 26.47 -7.35
N ASP A 285 5.24 26.58 -8.45
CA ASP A 285 4.91 25.48 -9.35
C ASP A 285 6.13 25.02 -10.17
N ASP A 286 7.06 25.94 -10.45
CA ASP A 286 8.04 25.78 -11.52
C ASP A 286 9.50 25.64 -11.06
N GLY A 287 9.76 25.48 -9.75
CA GLY A 287 11.12 25.27 -9.27
C GLY A 287 12.11 26.39 -9.62
N GLU A 288 11.62 27.60 -9.93
CA GLU A 288 12.45 28.73 -10.37
C GLU A 288 13.22 29.42 -9.24
N ASP A 289 12.90 29.13 -7.97
CA ASP A 289 13.62 29.67 -6.83
C ASP A 289 14.42 28.58 -6.10
N GLU A 290 15.69 28.44 -6.46
CA GLU A 290 16.69 27.57 -5.78
C GLU A 290 16.81 27.86 -4.27
N ASP A 291 16.35 29.03 -3.81
CA ASP A 291 16.41 29.47 -2.41
C ASP A 291 15.14 29.12 -1.60
N THR A 292 14.12 28.52 -2.21
CA THR A 292 12.91 28.11 -1.48
C THR A 292 13.19 26.85 -0.66
N LYS A 293 12.93 26.90 0.65
CA LYS A 293 13.10 25.73 1.54
C LYS A 293 12.25 24.56 1.06
N GLU A 294 12.91 23.51 0.58
CA GLU A 294 12.24 22.31 0.09
C GLU A 294 11.57 21.54 1.25
N VAL A 295 10.23 21.55 1.28
CA VAL A 295 9.44 20.99 2.38
C VAL A 295 9.25 19.49 2.18
N SER A 296 10.16 18.68 2.73
CA SER A 296 10.04 17.21 2.71
C SER A 296 9.96 16.59 1.29
N PRO A 297 11.09 16.53 0.57
CA PRO A 297 11.16 16.03 -0.81
C PRO A 297 10.57 14.61 -0.97
N VAL A 298 10.76 13.76 0.04
CA VAL A 298 10.25 12.37 0.05
C VAL A 298 8.72 12.34 0.02
N MET A 299 8.06 13.26 0.72
CA MET A 299 6.61 13.32 0.77
C MET A 299 6.02 13.94 -0.49
N HIS A 300 6.72 14.91 -1.07
CA HIS A 300 6.43 15.41 -2.42
C HIS A 300 6.51 14.31 -3.47
N GLN A 301 7.62 13.58 -3.54
CA GLN A 301 7.78 12.48 -4.48
C GLN A 301 6.74 11.37 -4.25
N THR A 302 6.41 11.10 -2.97
CA THR A 302 5.34 10.14 -2.65
C THR A 302 4.00 10.63 -3.20
N CYS A 303 3.66 11.90 -3.04
CA CYS A 303 2.43 12.47 -3.60
C CYS A 303 2.43 12.43 -5.14
N HIS A 304 3.57 12.76 -5.75
CA HIS A 304 3.77 12.74 -7.20
C HIS A 304 3.50 11.35 -7.79
N HIS A 305 4.00 10.28 -7.16
CA HIS A 305 3.71 8.90 -7.56
C HIS A 305 2.21 8.54 -7.51
N TRP A 306 1.40 9.30 -6.76
CA TRP A 306 -0.06 9.17 -6.70
C TRP A 306 -0.78 10.23 -7.55
N ALA A 307 -0.11 10.80 -8.57
CA ALA A 307 -0.67 11.79 -9.48
C ALA A 307 -1.17 13.08 -8.80
N TYR A 308 -0.49 13.47 -7.72
CA TYR A 308 -0.82 14.67 -6.97
C TYR A 308 0.43 15.51 -6.66
N GLU A 309 0.36 16.79 -6.96
CA GLU A 309 1.31 17.81 -6.55
C GLU A 309 0.60 18.88 -5.73
N ILE A 310 1.24 19.37 -4.67
CA ILE A 310 0.67 20.45 -3.87
C ILE A 310 0.68 21.75 -4.68
N LYS A 311 -0.45 22.47 -4.68
CA LYS A 311 -0.60 23.78 -5.32
C LYS A 311 -0.84 24.86 -4.27
N GLN A 312 -0.69 26.13 -4.67
CA GLN A 312 -0.88 27.27 -3.76
C GLN A 312 -2.26 27.24 -3.09
N HIS A 313 -3.33 26.94 -3.85
CA HIS A 313 -4.69 26.90 -3.29
C HIS A 313 -4.85 25.87 -2.15
N ASP A 314 -4.14 24.74 -2.20
CA ASP A 314 -4.18 23.71 -1.16
C ASP A 314 -3.53 24.22 0.14
N LEU A 315 -2.47 25.02 -0.02
CA LEU A 315 -1.75 25.62 1.09
C LEU A 315 -2.54 26.79 1.69
N ASP A 316 -3.18 27.61 0.85
CA ASP A 316 -4.09 28.68 1.28
C ASP A 316 -5.25 28.12 2.11
N GLU A 317 -5.89 27.04 1.65
CA GLU A 317 -6.95 26.36 2.40
C GLU A 317 -6.45 25.79 3.74
N ALA A 318 -5.19 25.32 3.79
CA ALA A 318 -4.61 24.79 5.02
C ALA A 318 -4.21 25.87 6.04
N TRP A 319 -3.95 27.10 5.59
CA TRP A 319 -3.66 28.26 6.44
C TRP A 319 -4.90 29.05 6.87
N ALA A 320 -6.01 28.93 6.14
CA ALA A 320 -7.30 29.57 6.45
C ALA A 320 -7.91 29.08 7.77
#